data_AF-A0A1X2IX72-F1
#
_entry.id   AF-A0A1X2IX72-F1
#
_cell.length_a   1.000
_cell.length_b   1.000
_cell.length_c   1.000
_cell.angle_alpha   90.00
_cell.angle_beta   90.00
_cell.angle_gamma   90.00
#
_symmetry.space_group_name_H-M   'P 1'
#
loop_
_entity.id
_entity.type
_entity.pdbx_description
1 polymer ?
#
loop_
_entity_poly.entity_id
_entity_poly.type
_entity_poly.pdbx_seq_one_letter_code
_entity_poly.pdbx_strand_id
1 'polypeptide(L)'
;MLWFYVFLLYYLPLTLSQIILDKRQALASSACGNRDQTVGVCSPSTTDVWYNNTYHELTWKYNNPVFNGFETLTFYVLQQNSTSNYQQIKSFDVVHAVGVQVVLIDDSWYPSLLANNSPNVTRAVFAYLIGSGVDLQTELSNSLSIYPRPTRFTLIRKFIK
;
A
#
# COMPACT_ATOMS: atom_id res chain seq x y z
N MET A 1 55.41 34.35 -3.16
CA MET A 1 54.50 34.02 -2.04
C MET A 1 53.08 34.28 -2.57
N LEU A 2 52.41 33.30 -3.22
CA LEU A 2 51.52 32.27 -2.62
C LEU A 2 50.66 32.88 -1.49
N TRP A 3 49.32 32.92 -1.48
CA TRP A 3 48.29 32.09 -2.09
C TRP A 3 46.94 32.84 -2.03
N PHE A 4 46.10 32.75 -3.07
CA PHE A 4 44.68 33.15 -3.03
C PHE A 4 43.83 31.90 -2.73
N TYR A 5 43.09 31.90 -1.62
CA TYR A 5 42.07 30.87 -1.32
C TYR A 5 40.80 31.16 -2.13
N VAL A 6 40.51 30.32 -3.12
CA VAL A 6 39.22 30.32 -3.83
C VAL A 6 38.26 29.40 -3.06
N PHE A 7 37.26 30.00 -2.40
CA PHE A 7 36.14 29.30 -1.80
C PHE A 7 35.23 28.78 -2.94
N LEU A 8 35.34 27.49 -3.24
CA LEU A 8 34.48 26.82 -4.23
C LEU A 8 33.21 26.34 -3.51
N LEU A 9 32.16 27.17 -3.54
CA LEU A 9 30.82 26.80 -3.09
C LEU A 9 30.26 25.76 -4.06
N TYR A 10 30.26 24.50 -3.62
CA TYR A 10 29.52 23.42 -4.27
C TYR A 10 28.01 23.71 -4.19
N TYR A 11 27.45 24.24 -5.28
CA TYR A 11 26.01 24.22 -5.51
C TYR A 11 25.62 22.78 -5.89
N LEU A 12 25.14 22.01 -4.91
CA LEU A 12 24.40 20.78 -5.18
C LEU A 12 23.05 21.16 -5.79
N PRO A 13 22.70 20.72 -7.01
CA PRO A 13 21.35 20.88 -7.50
C PRO A 13 20.41 19.98 -6.67
N LEU A 14 19.57 20.60 -5.85
CA LEU A 14 18.37 19.97 -5.31
C LEU A 14 17.44 19.63 -6.49
N THR A 15 17.49 18.39 -6.96
CA THR A 15 16.50 17.89 -7.91
C THR A 15 15.21 17.58 -7.14
N LEU A 16 14.25 18.51 -7.19
CA LEU A 16 12.89 18.24 -6.75
C LEU A 16 12.29 17.22 -7.73
N SER A 17 12.26 15.94 -7.35
CA SER A 17 11.57 14.92 -8.14
C SER A 17 10.06 15.16 -8.04
N GLN A 18 9.47 15.74 -9.09
CA GLN A 18 8.02 15.86 -9.20
C GLN A 18 7.44 14.50 -9.60
N ILE A 19 6.59 13.93 -8.75
CA ILE A 19 5.85 12.71 -9.07
C ILE A 19 4.75 13.09 -10.07
N ILE A 20 4.98 12.84 -11.36
CA ILE A 20 3.97 13.02 -12.40
C ILE A 20 3.12 11.75 -12.45
N LEU A 21 1.87 11.86 -12.01
CA LEU A 21 0.87 10.79 -12.20
C LEU A 21 0.41 10.74 -13.66
N ASP A 22 0.27 9.54 -14.21
CA ASP A 22 -0.46 9.37 -15.47
C ASP A 22 -1.94 9.74 -15.27
N LYS A 23 -2.61 10.15 -16.35
CA LYS A 23 -4.03 10.52 -16.33
C LYS A 23 -4.91 9.46 -15.67
N ARG A 24 -4.66 8.16 -15.90
CA ARG A 24 -5.45 7.09 -15.28
C ARG A 24 -5.27 7.04 -13.76
N GLN A 25 -4.02 7.13 -13.30
CA GLN A 25 -3.68 7.12 -11.88
C GLN A 25 -4.24 8.35 -11.17
N ALA A 26 -4.18 9.53 -11.80
CA ALA A 26 -4.75 10.75 -11.26
C ALA A 26 -6.29 10.65 -11.12
N LEU A 27 -6.97 10.05 -12.09
CA LEU A 27 -8.41 9.82 -12.02
C LEU A 27 -8.78 8.85 -10.89
N ALA A 28 -8.01 7.77 -10.73
CA ALA A 28 -8.27 6.78 -9.70
C ALA A 28 -8.01 7.34 -8.28
N SER A 29 -6.91 8.07 -8.10
CA SER A 29 -6.60 8.79 -6.86
C SER A 29 -7.70 9.80 -6.51
N SER A 30 -8.15 10.60 -7.48
CA SER A 30 -9.25 11.56 -7.31
C SER A 30 -10.59 10.87 -6.98
N ALA A 31 -10.92 9.78 -7.68
CA ALA A 31 -12.14 9.01 -7.42
C ALA A 31 -12.15 8.46 -5.99
N CYS A 32 -11.01 7.96 -5.50
CA CYS A 32 -10.87 7.51 -4.12
C CYS A 32 -10.90 8.66 -3.11
N GLY A 33 -10.28 9.81 -3.43
CA GLY A 33 -10.30 11.02 -2.62
C GLY A 33 -11.71 11.57 -2.34
N ASN A 34 -12.69 11.26 -3.21
CA ASN A 34 -14.09 11.65 -3.04
C ASN A 34 -14.95 10.65 -2.23
N ARG A 35 -14.36 9.54 -1.74
CA ARG A 35 -15.06 8.55 -0.90
C ARG A 35 -15.24 9.04 0.53
N ASP A 36 -16.07 8.35 1.31
CA ASP A 36 -16.30 8.62 2.73
C ASP A 36 -15.00 8.50 3.56
N GLN A 37 -14.90 9.22 4.68
CA GLN A 37 -13.75 9.18 5.60
C GLN A 37 -13.58 7.83 6.31
N THR A 38 -14.62 7.01 6.35
CA THR A 38 -14.54 5.62 6.84
C THR A 38 -13.77 4.69 5.89
N VAL A 39 -13.42 5.15 4.68
CA VAL A 39 -12.65 4.41 3.69
C VAL A 39 -11.17 4.80 3.76
N GLY A 40 -10.31 3.82 4.01
CA GLY A 40 -8.85 3.98 3.94
C GLY A 40 -8.33 3.58 2.57
N VAL A 41 -8.60 2.34 2.17
CA VAL A 41 -8.22 1.76 0.88
C VAL A 41 -9.45 1.67 -0.02
N CYS A 42 -9.36 2.14 -1.26
CA CYS A 42 -10.43 2.06 -2.25
C CYS A 42 -10.25 0.87 -3.22
N SER A 43 -9.00 0.54 -3.54
CA SER A 43 -8.62 -0.64 -4.31
C SER A 43 -7.42 -1.28 -3.61
N PRO A 44 -7.48 -2.57 -3.25
CA PRO A 44 -8.57 -3.48 -3.54
C PRO A 44 -9.80 -3.23 -2.66
N SER A 45 -10.97 -3.55 -3.22
CA SER A 45 -12.29 -3.53 -2.60
C SER A 45 -12.80 -4.96 -2.36
N THR A 46 -13.93 -5.09 -1.68
CA THR A 46 -14.54 -6.39 -1.34
C THR A 46 -14.95 -7.23 -2.55
N THR A 47 -15.12 -6.61 -3.71
CA THR A 47 -15.45 -7.30 -4.97
C THR A 47 -14.22 -7.60 -5.82
N ASP A 48 -13.04 -7.08 -5.44
CA ASP A 48 -11.84 -7.26 -6.26
C ASP A 48 -11.26 -8.66 -6.12
N VAL A 49 -10.86 -9.17 -7.28
CA VAL A 49 -10.18 -10.46 -7.45
C VAL A 49 -8.88 -10.21 -8.18
N TRP A 50 -7.77 -10.33 -7.46
CA TRP A 50 -6.44 -10.11 -7.99
C TRP A 50 -5.73 -11.44 -8.24
N TYR A 51 -5.01 -11.53 -9.36
CA TYR A 51 -4.35 -12.76 -9.79
C TYR A 51 -2.84 -12.67 -9.62
N ASN A 52 -2.19 -13.78 -9.32
CA ASN A 52 -0.73 -13.84 -9.36
C ASN A 52 -0.20 -13.48 -10.76
N ASN A 53 0.96 -12.83 -10.79
CA ASN A 53 1.65 -12.32 -11.98
C ASN A 53 0.81 -11.32 -12.80
N THR A 54 -0.01 -10.50 -12.14
CA THR A 54 -0.76 -9.43 -12.79
C THR A 54 -0.54 -8.09 -12.08
N TYR A 55 -0.62 -6.99 -12.85
CA TYR A 55 -0.52 -5.65 -12.30
C TYR A 55 -1.90 -5.16 -11.86
N HIS A 56 -1.95 -4.59 -10.66
CA HIS A 56 -3.16 -3.99 -10.10
C HIS A 56 -2.87 -2.59 -9.59
N GLU A 57 -3.90 -1.76 -9.62
CA GLU A 57 -3.85 -0.42 -9.07
C GLU A 57 -4.30 -0.45 -7.62
N LEU A 58 -3.38 -0.14 -6.71
CA LEU A 58 -3.66 0.17 -5.32
C LEU A 58 -4.08 1.63 -5.21
N THR A 59 -5.22 1.92 -4.59
CA THR A 59 -5.67 3.30 -4.33
C THR A 59 -6.14 3.48 -2.91
N TRP A 60 -5.86 4.64 -2.34
CA TRP A 60 -6.24 5.01 -0.98
C TRP A 60 -6.69 6.45 -0.89
N LYS A 61 -7.47 6.73 0.16
CA LYS A 61 -8.04 8.05 0.39
C LYS A 61 -6.96 8.96 0.97
N TYR A 62 -6.13 9.52 0.08
CA TYR A 62 -5.00 10.40 0.42
C TYR A 62 -5.39 11.66 1.20
N ASN A 63 -6.68 12.01 1.24
CA ASN A 63 -7.21 13.15 2.01
C ASN A 63 -8.01 12.71 3.24
N ASN A 64 -7.82 11.48 3.71
CA ASN A 64 -8.41 11.02 4.96
C ASN A 64 -7.69 11.71 6.14
N PRO A 65 -8.41 12.40 7.05
CA PRO A 65 -7.79 13.12 8.16
C PRO A 65 -6.89 12.27 9.06
N VAL A 66 -7.15 10.96 9.15
CA VAL A 66 -6.37 10.03 9.99
C VAL A 66 -4.93 9.87 9.48
N PHE A 67 -4.71 10.06 8.19
CA PHE A 67 -3.39 9.98 7.57
C PHE A 67 -2.63 11.31 7.62
N ASN A 68 -3.28 12.39 8.08
CA ASN A 68 -2.61 13.68 8.24
C ASN A 68 -1.53 13.57 9.33
N GLY A 69 -0.33 14.04 9.01
CA GLY A 69 0.85 13.92 9.88
C GLY A 69 1.85 12.86 9.42
N PHE A 70 1.51 12.07 8.40
CA PHE A 70 2.42 11.11 7.79
C PHE A 70 2.77 11.49 6.35
N GLU A 71 4.07 11.49 6.01
CA GLU A 71 4.54 11.64 4.62
C GLU A 71 4.38 10.33 3.84
N THR A 72 4.56 9.21 4.53
CA THR A 72 4.40 7.85 3.98
C THR A 72 3.41 7.06 4.82
N LEU A 73 2.70 6.14 4.17
CA LEU A 73 1.82 5.17 4.81
C LEU A 73 2.38 3.77 4.57
N THR A 74 2.15 2.85 5.51
CA THR A 74 2.49 1.44 5.29
C THR A 74 1.24 0.68 4.87
N PHE A 75 1.29 0.11 3.67
CA PHE A 75 0.28 -0.81 3.17
C PHE A 75 0.59 -2.22 3.65
N TYR A 76 -0.43 -2.92 4.15
CA TYR A 76 -0.34 -4.29 4.63
C TYR A 76 -1.31 -5.20 3.88
N VAL A 77 -0.82 -6.37 3.54
CA VAL A 77 -1.63 -7.54 3.18
C VAL A 77 -1.70 -8.43 4.41
N LEU A 78 -2.90 -8.68 4.89
CA LEU A 78 -3.17 -9.43 6.10
C LEU A 78 -3.97 -10.70 5.79
N GLN A 79 -3.67 -11.77 6.52
CA GLN A 79 -4.50 -12.95 6.63
C GLN A 79 -5.25 -12.91 7.96
N GLN A 80 -6.52 -13.28 7.95
CA GLN A 80 -7.28 -13.45 9.18
C GLN A 80 -7.31 -14.94 9.57
N ASN A 81 -6.69 -15.29 10.70
CA ASN A 81 -6.62 -16.68 11.19
C ASN A 81 -7.83 -17.04 12.07
N SER A 82 -8.40 -16.06 12.76
CA SER A 82 -9.64 -16.14 13.52
C SER A 82 -10.34 -14.78 13.48
N THR A 83 -11.58 -14.67 13.96
CA THR A 83 -12.41 -13.46 13.85
C THR A 83 -11.74 -12.16 14.29
N SER A 84 -10.72 -12.22 15.15
CA SER A 84 -10.00 -11.06 15.69
C SER A 84 -8.48 -11.14 15.57
N ASN A 85 -7.93 -12.13 14.87
CA ASN A 85 -6.48 -12.30 14.73
C ASN A 85 -6.04 -12.13 13.27
N TYR A 86 -5.30 -11.05 13.03
CA TYR A 86 -4.66 -10.77 11.75
C TYR A 86 -3.17 -11.07 11.81
N GLN A 87 -2.70 -11.79 10.81
CA GLN A 87 -1.29 -12.05 10.56
C GLN A 87 -0.84 -11.29 9.31
N GLN A 88 0.30 -10.61 9.40
CA GLN A 88 0.90 -9.95 8.25
C GLN A 88 1.44 -10.99 7.25
N ILE A 89 1.10 -10.81 5.97
CA ILE A 89 1.69 -11.54 4.84
C ILE A 89 2.79 -10.68 4.19
N LYS A 90 2.45 -9.44 3.86
CA LYS A 90 3.33 -8.50 3.15
C LYS A 90 3.09 -7.09 3.65
N SER A 91 4.13 -6.27 3.61
CA SER A 91 4.01 -4.83 3.80
C SER A 91 4.99 -4.08 2.92
N PHE A 92 4.66 -2.83 2.61
CA PHE A 92 5.54 -1.88 1.94
C PHE A 92 5.01 -0.46 2.15
N ASP A 93 5.90 0.53 2.08
CA ASP A 93 5.52 1.93 2.21
C ASP A 93 5.04 2.51 0.87
N VAL A 94 4.12 3.46 0.97
CA VAL A 94 3.56 4.24 -0.12
C VAL A 94 3.59 5.73 0.23
N VAL A 95 3.71 6.60 -0.78
CA VAL A 95 3.76 8.05 -0.56
C VAL A 95 2.35 8.57 -0.33
N HIS A 96 2.04 9.03 0.89
CA HIS A 96 0.69 9.39 1.31
C HIS A 96 -0.04 10.27 0.29
N ALA A 97 0.60 11.38 -0.12
CA ALA A 97 0.01 12.41 -0.97
C ALA A 97 -0.36 11.95 -2.39
N VAL A 98 0.15 10.80 -2.86
CA VAL A 98 -0.08 10.32 -4.24
C VAL A 98 -1.45 9.67 -4.38
N GLY A 99 -1.91 8.93 -3.37
CA GLY A 99 -3.23 8.27 -3.37
C GLY A 99 -3.37 7.05 -4.29
N VAL A 100 -2.30 6.68 -5.00
CA VAL A 100 -2.30 5.57 -5.98
C VAL A 100 -0.89 4.99 -6.16
N GLN A 101 -0.82 3.67 -6.36
CA GLN A 101 0.40 2.96 -6.73
C GLN A 101 0.06 1.73 -7.55
N VAL A 102 0.79 1.48 -8.63
CA VAL A 102 0.65 0.23 -9.40
C VAL A 102 1.58 -0.82 -8.80
N VAL A 103 1.04 -2.01 -8.52
CA VAL A 103 1.76 -3.11 -7.88
C VAL A 103 1.70 -4.37 -8.74
N LEU A 104 2.80 -5.11 -8.76
CA LEU A 104 2.81 -6.47 -9.28
C LEU A 104 2.40 -7.43 -8.16
N ILE A 105 1.40 -8.26 -8.43
CA ILE A 105 1.02 -9.34 -7.52
C ILE A 105 1.94 -10.51 -7.80
N ASP A 106 2.88 -10.72 -6.89
CA ASP A 106 3.86 -11.80 -6.91
C ASP A 106 3.55 -12.85 -5.81
N ASP A 107 4.40 -13.86 -5.71
CA ASP A 107 4.22 -14.95 -4.74
C ASP A 107 4.29 -14.51 -3.27
N SER A 108 4.88 -13.34 -2.96
CA SER A 108 4.95 -12.81 -1.59
C SER A 108 3.63 -12.20 -1.10
N TRP A 109 2.62 -12.05 -1.97
CA TRP A 109 1.26 -11.69 -1.57
C TRP A 109 0.48 -12.85 -0.94
N TYR A 110 1.09 -14.05 -0.86
CA TYR A 110 0.47 -15.28 -0.37
C TYR A 110 1.23 -15.82 0.86
N PRO A 111 0.53 -16.34 1.88
CA PRO A 111 1.16 -16.82 3.12
C PRO A 111 1.99 -18.10 2.96
N SER A 112 1.78 -18.86 1.88
CA SER A 112 2.52 -20.09 1.62
C SER A 112 2.87 -20.26 0.15
N LEU A 113 4.05 -20.85 -0.09
CA LEU A 113 4.46 -21.31 -1.40
C LEU A 113 3.68 -22.58 -1.74
N LEU A 114 2.99 -22.58 -2.89
CA LEU A 114 2.35 -23.78 -3.41
C LEU A 114 3.44 -24.73 -3.94
N ALA A 115 3.30 -26.02 -3.66
CA ALA A 115 4.14 -27.03 -4.27
C ALA A 115 3.90 -27.08 -5.78
N ASN A 116 4.93 -27.45 -6.55
CA ASN A 116 4.83 -27.64 -7.99
C ASN A 116 3.65 -28.57 -8.33
N ASN A 117 2.77 -28.15 -9.26
CA ASN A 117 1.53 -28.82 -9.69
C ASN A 117 0.32 -28.74 -8.76
N SER A 118 0.29 -27.81 -7.79
CA SER A 118 -0.92 -27.56 -6.99
C SER A 118 -2.04 -26.91 -7.82
N PRO A 119 -3.32 -27.21 -7.53
CA PRO A 119 -4.44 -26.52 -8.17
C PRO A 119 -4.47 -25.02 -7.84
N ASN A 120 -5.25 -24.24 -8.60
CA ASN A 120 -5.44 -22.82 -8.31
C ASN A 120 -5.96 -22.62 -6.88
N VAL A 121 -5.36 -21.67 -6.16
CA VAL A 121 -5.70 -21.40 -4.77
C VAL A 121 -6.34 -20.03 -4.64
N THR A 122 -7.60 -20.02 -4.24
CA THR A 122 -8.37 -18.82 -3.90
C THR A 122 -8.25 -18.53 -2.41
N ARG A 123 -7.95 -17.28 -2.06
CA ARG A 123 -7.79 -16.81 -0.68
C ARG A 123 -8.50 -15.48 -0.47
N ALA A 124 -9.16 -15.36 0.66
CA ALA A 124 -9.57 -14.06 1.17
C ALA A 124 -8.43 -13.49 2.02
N VAL A 125 -8.04 -12.26 1.70
CA VAL A 125 -7.02 -11.48 2.42
C VAL A 125 -7.57 -10.09 2.69
N PHE A 126 -6.85 -9.29 3.47
CA PHE A 126 -7.26 -7.95 3.84
C PHE A 126 -6.16 -6.95 3.49
N ALA A 127 -6.56 -5.85 2.87
CA ALA A 127 -5.76 -4.67 2.67
C ALA A 127 -5.93 -3.73 3.86
N TYR A 128 -4.83 -3.25 4.42
CA TYR A 128 -4.85 -2.30 5.53
C TYR A 128 -3.81 -1.21 5.31
N LEU A 129 -4.09 0.00 5.76
CA LEU A 129 -3.26 1.16 5.55
C LEU A 129 -3.23 2.00 6.83
N ILE A 130 -2.03 2.20 7.37
CA ILE A 130 -1.78 3.01 8.57
C ILE A 130 -0.57 3.92 8.33
N GLY A 131 -0.37 4.92 9.18
CA GLY A 131 0.81 5.78 9.11
C GLY A 131 2.11 4.98 9.24
N SER A 132 3.13 5.27 8.43
CA SER A 132 4.42 4.58 8.55
C SER A 132 5.01 4.79 9.95
N GLY A 133 5.52 3.71 10.54
CA GLY A 133 6.06 3.70 11.91
C GLY A 133 5.04 3.43 13.01
N VAL A 134 3.74 3.37 12.70
CA VAL A 134 2.71 2.90 13.65
C VAL A 134 2.82 1.38 13.80
N ASP A 135 2.79 0.88 15.04
CA ASP A 135 2.81 -0.55 15.31
C ASP A 135 1.49 -1.22 14.89
N LEU A 136 1.58 -2.16 13.95
CA LEU A 136 0.43 -2.85 13.37
C LEU A 136 -0.41 -3.59 14.44
N GLN A 137 0.24 -4.29 15.36
CA GLN A 137 -0.47 -5.15 16.32
C GLN A 137 -1.18 -4.33 17.41
N THR A 138 -0.52 -3.27 17.88
CA THR A 138 -1.10 -2.28 18.79
C THR A 138 -2.32 -1.63 18.15
N GLU A 139 -2.22 -1.24 16.88
CA GLU A 139 -3.33 -0.61 16.17
C GLU A 139 -4.50 -1.57 15.92
N LEU A 140 -4.22 -2.81 15.50
CA LEU A 140 -5.28 -3.80 15.25
C LEU A 140 -6.01 -4.26 16.52
N SER A 141 -5.32 -4.25 17.66
CA SER A 141 -5.92 -4.57 18.96
C SER A 141 -6.67 -3.40 19.59
N ASN A 142 -6.53 -2.19 19.06
CA ASN A 142 -7.20 -1.00 19.55
C ASN A 142 -8.68 -0.98 19.15
N SER A 143 -9.58 -1.16 20.12
CA SER A 143 -11.03 -1.08 19.91
C SER A 143 -11.51 0.33 19.54
N LEU A 144 -10.75 1.35 19.94
CA LEU A 144 -11.00 2.77 19.67
C LEU A 144 -10.14 3.30 18.51
N SER A 145 -9.62 2.40 17.67
CA SER A 145 -8.90 2.73 16.45
C SER A 145 -9.67 3.76 15.63
N ILE A 146 -8.98 4.86 15.30
CA ILE A 146 -9.49 5.88 14.36
C ILE A 146 -9.19 5.50 12.91
N TYR A 147 -8.32 4.51 12.68
CA TYR A 147 -7.96 4.06 11.35
C TYR A 147 -9.12 3.31 10.68
N PRO A 148 -9.35 3.56 9.37
CA PRO A 148 -10.31 2.77 8.59
C PRO A 148 -10.01 1.29 8.68
N ARG A 149 -11.03 0.46 8.94
CA ARG A 149 -10.84 -0.99 9.14
C ARG A 149 -10.23 -1.69 7.91
N PRO A 150 -9.51 -2.83 8.10
CA PRO A 150 -8.99 -3.62 7.00
C PRO A 150 -10.07 -4.01 5.98
N THR A 151 -9.80 -3.80 4.70
CA THR A 151 -10.72 -4.09 3.59
C THR A 151 -10.44 -5.48 3.04
N ARG A 152 -11.43 -6.38 3.10
CA ARG A 152 -11.31 -7.73 2.54
C ARG A 152 -11.25 -7.68 1.01
N PHE A 153 -10.47 -8.54 0.39
CA PHE A 153 -10.48 -8.80 -1.06
C PHE A 153 -10.04 -10.23 -1.36
N THR A 154 -10.11 -10.64 -2.64
CA THR A 154 -9.76 -12.00 -3.07
C THR A 154 -8.45 -12.03 -3.84
N LEU A 155 -7.56 -12.94 -3.46
CA LEU A 155 -6.38 -13.31 -4.23
C LEU A 155 -6.57 -14.69 -4.86
N ILE A 156 -6.16 -14.84 -6.11
CA ILE A 156 -6.13 -16.12 -6.83
C ILE A 156 -4.73 -16.38 -7.34
N ARG A 157 -4.09 -17.41 -6.79
CA ARG A 157 -2.83 -17.92 -7.33
C ARG A 157 -3.12 -18.95 -8.41
N LYS A 158 -2.76 -18.64 -9.66
CA LYS A 158 -2.79 -19.60 -10.77
C LYS A 158 -1.43 -20.29 -10.90
N PHE A 159 -1.44 -21.61 -11.07
CA PHE A 159 -0.26 -22.34 -11.51
C PHE A 159 -0.09 -22.12 -13.02
N ILE A 160 1.07 -21.59 -13.43
CA ILE A 160 1.45 -21.49 -14.84
C ILE A 160 2.26 -22.76 -15.13
N LYS A 161 1.79 -23.57 -16.08
CA LYS A 161 2.49 -24.78 -16.58
C LYS A 161 3.71 -24.39 -17.39
#